data_AF-A0A5E6NW17-F1
#
_entry.id   AF-A0A5E6NW17-F1
#
_cell.length_a   1.000
_cell.length_b   1.000
_cell.length_c   1.000
_cell.angle_alpha   90.00
_cell.angle_beta   90.00
_cell.angle_gamma   90.00
#
_symmetry.space_group_name_H-M   'P 1'
#
loop_
_entity.id
_entity.type
_entity.pdbx_description
1 polymer ?
#
loop_
_entity_poly.entity_id
_entity_poly.type
_entity_poly.pdbx_seq_one_letter_code
_entity_poly.pdbx_strand_id
1 'polypeptide(L)' 'MLDGLQGYISTHKNQDILIVLHMMGSHGPAYYKRYPKAFEKFTPTCKTNQFSKCSNEMINNAYDNTIVYTDYFLSQ' A
#
# COMPACT_ATOMS: atom_id res chain seq x y z
N MET A 1 3.59 5.33 8.89
CA MET A 1 4.84 4.55 8.73
C MET A 1 6.04 5.48 8.71
N LEU A 2 6.03 6.58 7.94
CA LEU A 2 7.15 7.54 7.90
C LEU A 2 7.14 8.57 9.03
N ASP A 3 6.01 8.71 9.72
CA ASP A 3 5.89 9.63 10.85
C ASP A 3 6.89 9.31 11.97
N GLY A 4 7.52 10.34 12.53
CA GLY A 4 8.54 10.22 13.57
C GLY A 4 9.94 9.79 13.10
N LEU A 5 10.14 9.42 11.83
CA LEU A 5 11.42 8.90 11.34
C LEU A 5 12.56 9.92 11.45
N GLN A 6 12.28 11.20 11.13
CA GLN A 6 13.25 12.28 11.28
C GLN A 6 13.72 12.45 12.73
N GLY A 7 12.82 12.24 13.70
CA GLY A 7 13.14 12.30 15.12
C GLY A 7 14.14 11.20 15.50
N TYR A 8 13.87 9.96 15.08
CA TYR A 8 14.77 8.82 15.31
C TYR A 8 16.17 9.04 14.70
N ILE A 9 16.25 9.53 13.46
CA ILE A 9 17.53 9.83 12.81
C ILE A 9 18.29 10.92 13.60
N SER A 10 17.58 11.94 14.06
CA SER A 10 18.18 13.08 14.76
C SER A 10 18.80 12.70 16.12
N THR A 11 18.36 11.61 16.76
CA THR A 11 18.93 11.12 18.03
C THR A 11 20.14 10.19 17.85
N HIS A 12 20.43 9.73 16.63
CA HIS A 12 21.52 8.78 16.32
C HIS A 12 22.60 9.41 15.44
N LYS A 13 23.03 10.64 15.79
CA LYS A 13 24.07 11.35 15.02
C LYS A 13 25.39 10.58 15.02
N ASN A 14 26.07 10.58 13.87
CA ASN A 14 27.40 9.98 13.65
C ASN A 14 27.44 8.45 13.80
N GLN A 15 26.34 7.75 13.49
CA GLN A 15 26.27 6.29 13.44
C GLN A 15 25.67 5.84 12.11
N ASP A 16 26.06 4.67 11.62
CA ASP A 16 25.39 4.03 10.50
C ASP A 16 23.99 3.55 10.92
N ILE A 17 22.99 3.77 10.07
CA ILE A 17 21.60 3.41 10.35
C ILE A 17 21.04 2.60 9.18
N LEU A 18 20.52 1.40 9.47
CA LEU A 18 19.69 0.62 8.55
C LEU A 18 18.24 0.67 9.05
N ILE A 19 17.34 1.19 8.24
CA ILE A 19 15.89 1.21 8.52
C ILE A 19 15.19 0.24 7.58
N VAL A 20 14.40 -0.67 8.15
CA VAL A 20 13.56 -1.61 7.39
C VAL A 20 12.09 -1.24 7.59
N LEU A 21 11.40 -0.93 6.50
CA LEU A 21 9.97 -0.62 6.51
C LEU A 21 9.18 -1.81 5.94
N HIS A 22 8.53 -2.57 6.82
CA HIS A 22 7.70 -3.71 6.43
C HIS A 22 6.29 -3.24 6.05
N MET A 23 6.06 -3.03 4.75
CA MET A 23 4.80 -2.56 4.21
C MET A 23 3.73 -3.65 4.18
N MET A 24 2.47 -3.26 4.40
CA MET A 24 1.31 -4.12 4.13
C MET A 24 1.16 -4.40 2.62
N GLY A 25 1.55 -3.44 1.77
CA GLY A 25 1.52 -3.54 0.31
C GLY A 25 0.18 -4.06 -0.22
N SER A 26 0.25 -5.06 -1.08
CA SER A 26 -0.89 -5.67 -1.76
C SER A 26 -1.54 -6.82 -0.99
N HIS A 27 -1.42 -6.89 0.35
CA HIS A 27 -1.97 -8.02 1.12
C HIS A 27 -3.48 -8.18 0.91
N GLY A 28 -3.86 -9.36 0.41
CA GLY A 28 -5.24 -9.75 0.14
C GLY A 28 -5.96 -10.34 1.38
N PRO A 29 -7.15 -10.92 1.21
CA PRO A 29 -7.99 -10.87 0.01
C PRO A 29 -8.75 -9.54 -0.15
N ALA A 30 -8.72 -8.62 0.83
CA ALA A 30 -9.45 -7.35 0.75
C ALA A 30 -8.60 -6.22 0.13
N TYR A 31 -8.23 -6.33 -1.16
CA TYR A 31 -7.35 -5.35 -1.83
C TYR A 31 -7.87 -3.91 -1.77
N TYR A 32 -9.19 -3.70 -1.89
CA TYR A 32 -9.84 -2.38 -1.82
C TYR A 32 -9.58 -1.61 -0.51
N LYS A 33 -9.07 -2.26 0.54
CA LYS A 33 -8.68 -1.64 1.81
C LYS A 33 -7.18 -1.27 1.88
N ARG A 34 -6.41 -1.48 0.81
CA ARG A 34 -4.95 -1.23 0.78
C ARG A 34 -4.57 0.14 0.24
N TYR A 35 -5.52 0.90 -0.30
CA TYR A 35 -5.29 2.22 -0.87
C TYR A 35 -6.42 3.19 -0.48
N PRO A 36 -6.13 4.50 -0.32
CA PRO A 36 -7.16 5.53 -0.21
C PRO A 36 -7.95 5.69 -1.51
N LYS A 37 -9.18 6.20 -1.44
CA LYS A 37 -10.08 6.37 -2.60
C LYS A 37 -9.47 7.19 -3.75
N ALA A 38 -8.59 8.15 -3.44
CA ALA A 38 -7.88 8.96 -4.44
C ALA A 38 -6.96 8.14 -5.37
N PHE A 39 -6.54 6.95 -4.94
CA PHE A 39 -5.70 6.02 -5.69
C PHE A 39 -6.50 4.92 -6.40
N GLU A 40 -7.84 4.96 -6.35
CA GLU A 40 -8.71 4.03 -7.11
C GLU A 40 -8.82 4.48 -8.57
N LYS A 41 -7.79 4.17 -9.38
CA LYS A 41 -7.68 4.54 -10.80
C LYS A 41 -8.39 3.56 -11.72
N PHE A 42 -8.24 2.26 -11.45
CA PHE A 42 -8.86 1.20 -12.24
C PHE A 42 -10.20 0.81 -11.63
N THR A 43 -11.25 0.76 -12.46
CA THR A 43 -12.62 0.45 -12.05
C THR A 43 -13.32 -0.40 -13.11
N PRO A 44 -14.25 -1.31 -12.75
CA PRO A 44 -14.79 -1.55 -11.40
C PRO A 44 -13.82 -2.33 -10.50
N THR A 45 -13.98 -2.24 -9.16
CA THR A 45 -13.13 -2.92 -8.16
C THR A 45 -13.91 -3.93 -7.32
N CYS A 46 -13.26 -5.02 -6.91
CA CYS A 46 -13.82 -6.00 -5.97
C CYS A 46 -13.84 -5.44 -4.54
N LYS A 47 -15.03 -5.09 -4.02
CA LYS A 47 -15.24 -4.51 -2.68
C LYS A 47 -15.62 -5.53 -1.61
N THR A 48 -15.10 -6.74 -1.73
CA THR A 48 -15.32 -7.84 -0.79
C THR A 48 -14.02 -8.61 -0.60
N ASN A 49 -13.94 -9.39 0.47
CA ASN A 49 -12.85 -10.33 0.72
C ASN A 49 -13.13 -11.74 0.14
N GLN A 50 -14.28 -11.93 -0.52
CA GLN A 50 -14.69 -13.18 -1.15
C GLN A 50 -14.51 -13.09 -2.67
N PHE A 51 -13.34 -13.45 -3.18
CA PHE A 51 -13.01 -13.34 -4.62
C PHE A 51 -13.97 -14.09 -5.54
N SER A 52 -14.57 -15.19 -5.09
CA SER A 52 -15.58 -15.94 -5.86
C SER A 52 -16.83 -15.13 -6.22
N LYS A 53 -17.05 -13.97 -5.57
CA LYS A 53 -18.16 -13.05 -5.86
C LYS A 53 -17.79 -11.93 -6.84
N CYS A 54 -16.57 -11.92 -7.36
CA CYS A 54 -16.05 -10.88 -8.24
C CYS A 54 -15.58 -11.49 -9.57
N SER A 55 -15.62 -10.70 -10.65
CA SER A 55 -14.89 -11.06 -11.87
C SER A 55 -13.39 -10.94 -11.64
N ASN A 56 -12.60 -11.67 -12.43
CA ASN A 56 -11.14 -11.54 -12.43
C ASN A 56 -10.70 -10.09 -12.69
N GLU A 57 -11.40 -9.38 -13.59
CA GLU A 57 -11.14 -7.97 -13.86
C GLU A 57 -11.32 -7.09 -12.61
N MET A 58 -12.41 -7.29 -11.84
CA MET A 58 -12.63 -6.53 -10.61
C MET A 58 -11.56 -6.80 -9.54
N ILE A 59 -11.05 -8.03 -9.48
CA ILE A 59 -9.97 -8.41 -8.56
C ILE A 59 -8.66 -7.77 -9.01
N ASN A 60 -8.32 -7.88 -10.30
CA ASN A 60 -7.12 -7.30 -10.89
C ASN A 60 -7.11 -5.77 -10.74
N ASN A 61 -8.20 -5.09 -11.08
CA ASN A 61 -8.33 -3.64 -10.88
C ASN A 61 -8.12 -3.24 -9.41
N ALA A 62 -8.66 -4.02 -8.47
CA ALA A 62 -8.45 -3.75 -7.06
C ALA A 62 -6.99 -3.99 -6.63
N TYR A 63 -6.31 -5.01 -7.17
CA TYR A 63 -4.89 -5.28 -6.96
C TYR A 63 -3.99 -4.20 -7.58
N ASP A 64 -4.24 -3.79 -8.82
CA ASP A 64 -3.45 -2.77 -9.51
C ASP A 64 -3.53 -1.42 -8.79
N ASN A 65 -4.68 -1.07 -8.22
CA ASN A 65 -4.79 0.13 -7.36
C ASN A 65 -3.95 0.03 -6.07
N THR A 66 -3.65 -1.17 -5.55
CA THR A 66 -2.69 -1.31 -4.43
C THR A 66 -1.26 -1.06 -4.88
N ILE A 67 -0.92 -1.38 -6.13
CA ILE A 67 0.38 -1.06 -6.73
C ILE A 67 0.50 0.44 -6.92
N VAL A 68 -0.52 1.12 -7.46
CA VAL A 68 -0.50 2.60 -7.61
C VAL A 68 -0.22 3.29 -6.28
N TYR A 69 -0.83 2.82 -5.18
CA TYR A 69 -0.56 3.39 -3.86
C TYR A 69 0.83 3.01 -3.31
N THR A 70 1.31 1.81 -3.60
CA THR A 70 2.67 1.37 -3.22
C THR A 70 3.73 2.21 -3.93
N ASP A 71 3.55 2.45 -5.23
CA ASP A 71 4.41 3.32 -6.04
C ASP A 71 4.46 4.75 -5.45
N TYR A 72 3.29 5.34 -5.14
CA TYR A 72 3.23 6.61 -4.44
C TYR A 72 4.03 6.59 -3.13
N PHE A 73 3.81 5.58 -2.27
CA PHE A 73 4.51 5.48 -0.99
C PHE A 73 6.04 5.40 -1.16
N LEU A 74 6.54 4.67 -2.16
CA LEU A 74 7.97 4.55 -2.44
C LEU A 74 8.59 5.86 -2.97
N SER A 75 7.77 6.77 -3.51
CA SER A 75 8.20 8.09 -3.98
C SER A 75 8.24 9.17 -2.90
N GLN A 76 7.83 8.87 -1.66
CA GLN A 76 7.83 9.79 -0.51
C GLN A 76 9.14 9.69 0.27
#